data_AF-A0A929IMF4-F1
#
_entry.id   AF-A0A929IMF4-F1
#
_cell.length_a   1.000
_cell.length_b   1.000
_cell.length_c   1.000
_cell.angle_alpha   90.00
_cell.angle_beta   90.00
_cell.angle_gamma   90.00
#
_symmetry.space_group_name_H-M   'P 1'
#
loop_
_entity.id
_entity.type
_entity.pdbx_description
1 polymer ?
#
loop_
_entity_poly.entity_id
_entity_poly.type
_entity_poly.pdbx_seq_one_letter_code
_entity_poly.pdbx_strand_id
1 'polypeptide(L)'
;AIVAGFQWYRMRPPGLHARARKAGHLLGAMVALQIVLGISTLLMVVPISLAVLHQAGAVVLFALAIWNAWELSPPRKAGSQ
;
A
#
# COMPACT_ATOMS: atom_id res chain seq x y z
N ALA A 1 -12.61 -0.50 -4.30
CA ALA A 1 -12.59 -0.20 -5.75
C ALA A 1 -11.82 1.08 -6.07
N ILE A 2 -12.19 2.24 -5.50
CA ILE A 2 -11.57 3.55 -5.82
C ILE A 2 -10.05 3.57 -5.60
N VAL A 3 -9.57 3.14 -4.42
CA VAL A 3 -8.13 3.11 -4.10
C VAL A 3 -7.35 2.18 -5.03
N ALA A 4 -7.90 1.01 -5.35
CA ALA A 4 -7.27 0.06 -6.28
C ALA A 4 -7.24 0.62 -7.72
N GLY A 5 -8.33 1.25 -8.17
CA GLY A 5 -8.38 1.92 -9.48
C GLY A 5 -7.42 3.10 -9.58
N PHE A 6 -7.29 3.89 -8.51
CA PHE A 6 -6.30 4.96 -8.43
C PHE A 6 -4.87 4.43 -8.45
N GLN A 7 -4.58 3.36 -7.70
CA GLN A 7 -3.24 2.77 -7.72
C GLN A 7 -2.89 2.17 -9.08
N TRP A 8 -3.85 1.48 -9.70
CA TRP A 8 -3.70 0.95 -11.05
C TRP A 8 -3.40 2.06 -12.05
N TYR A 9 -4.12 3.19 -11.99
CA TYR A 9 -3.86 4.35 -12.83
C TYR A 9 -2.44 4.90 -12.65
N ARG A 10 -1.93 5.00 -11.41
CA ARG A 10 -0.57 5.49 -11.14
C ARG A 10 0.54 4.54 -11.57
N MET A 11 0.25 3.24 -11.72
CA MET A 11 1.22 2.23 -12.17
C MET A 11 1.30 2.08 -13.70
N ARG A 12 0.43 2.74 -14.47
CA ARG A 12 0.39 2.67 -15.93
C ARG A 12 1.43 3.46 -16.74
N PRO A 13 2.13 4.48 -16.22
CA PRO A 13 3.08 5.22 -17.05
C PRO A 13 4.20 4.33 -17.63
N PRO A 14 4.49 4.42 -18.94
CA PRO A 14 5.64 3.74 -19.51
C PRO A 14 6.92 4.32 -18.90
N GLY A 15 7.80 3.44 -18.39
CA GLY A 15 9.08 3.85 -17.79
C GLY A 15 9.14 3.89 -16.25
N LEU A 16 8.15 3.36 -15.52
CA LEU A 16 8.27 3.21 -14.06
C LEU A 16 9.57 2.46 -13.71
N HIS A 17 10.26 2.89 -12.65
CA HIS A 17 11.39 2.13 -12.12
C HIS A 17 10.92 0.81 -11.50
N ALA A 18 11.80 -0.20 -11.49
CA ALA A 18 11.47 -1.52 -10.93
C ALA A 18 11.06 -1.46 -9.45
N ARG A 19 11.64 -0.53 -8.67
CA ARG A 19 11.27 -0.28 -7.28
C ARG A 19 9.86 0.28 -7.12
N ALA A 20 9.47 1.26 -7.95
CA ALA A 20 8.11 1.78 -7.98
C ALA A 20 7.07 0.69 -8.25
N ARG A 21 7.32 -0.20 -9.23
CA ARG A 21 6.45 -1.37 -9.50
C ARG A 21 6.38 -2.32 -8.30
N LYS A 22 7.52 -2.66 -7.71
CA LYS A 22 7.59 -3.54 -6.54
C LYS A 22 6.80 -2.96 -5.36
N ALA A 23 6.99 -1.68 -5.05
CA ALA A 23 6.25 -0.99 -4.00
C ALA A 23 4.74 -1.02 -4.25
N GLY A 24 4.31 -0.79 -5.49
CA GLY A 24 2.90 -0.87 -5.89
C GLY A 24 2.29 -2.26 -5.73
N HIS A 25 2.99 -3.32 -6.13
CA HIS A 25 2.51 -4.71 -5.95
C HIS A 25 2.43 -5.12 -4.47
N LEU A 26 3.45 -4.79 -3.68
CA LEU A 26 3.45 -5.06 -2.24
C LEU A 26 2.32 -4.32 -1.52
N LEU A 27 2.10 -3.05 -1.87
CA LEU A 27 0.99 -2.26 -1.35
C LEU A 27 -0.35 -2.92 -1.68
N GLY A 28 -0.55 -3.34 -2.94
CA GLY A 28 -1.77 -4.04 -3.37
C GLY A 28 -2.01 -5.36 -2.63
N ALA A 29 -0.96 -6.17 -2.47
CA ALA A 29 -1.03 -7.43 -1.71
C ALA A 29 -1.37 -7.20 -0.24
N MET A 30 -0.77 -6.20 0.40
CA MET A 30 -1.05 -5.86 1.80
C MET A 30 -2.47 -5.33 2.00
N VAL A 31 -3.02 -4.57 1.04
CA VAL A 31 -4.45 -4.18 1.06
C VAL A 31 -5.35 -5.40 1.05
N ALA A 32 -5.10 -6.36 0.15
CA ALA A 32 -5.88 -7.60 0.08
C ALA A 32 -5.81 -8.38 1.39
N LEU A 33 -4.61 -8.50 1.98
CA LEU A 33 -4.41 -9.14 3.28
C LEU A 33 -5.19 -8.42 4.40
N GLN A 34 -5.15 -7.09 4.47
CA GLN A 34 -5.90 -6.33 5.47
C GLN A 34 -7.42 -6.50 5.33
N ILE A 35 -7.94 -6.59 4.10
CA ILE A 35 -9.37 -6.87 3.86
C ILE A 35 -9.73 -8.25 4.42
N VAL A 36 -8.95 -9.28 4.11
CA VAL A 36 -9.17 -10.63 4.63
C VAL A 36 -9.10 -10.64 6.17
N LEU A 37 -8.06 -10.04 6.75
CA LEU A 37 -7.93 -9.96 8.22
C LEU A 37 -9.08 -9.18 8.87
N GLY A 38 -9.49 -8.06 8.28
CA GLY A 38 -10.59 -7.24 8.80
C GLY A 38 -11.95 -7.92 8.71
N ILE A 39 -12.18 -8.75 7.69
CA ILE A 39 -13.39 -9.59 7.62
C ILE A 39 -13.31 -10.71 8.66
N SER A 40 -12.16 -11.38 8.77
CA SER A 40 -11.96 -12.45 9.75
C SER A 40 -12.13 -11.97 11.20
N THR A 41 -11.70 -10.74 11.54
CA THR A 41 -11.93 -10.19 12.88
C THR A 41 -13.41 -10.02 13.17
N LEU A 42 -14.23 -9.62 12.20
CA LEU A 42 -15.68 -9.50 12.39
C LEU A 42 -16.36 -10.87 12.50
N LEU A 43 -16.03 -11.80 11.60
CA LEU A 43 -16.64 -13.14 11.57
C LEU A 43 -16.32 -13.96 12.82
N MET A 44 -15.15 -13.75 13.43
CA MET A 44 -14.70 -14.49 14.61
C MET A 44 -14.92 -13.73 15.93
N VAL A 45 -15.71 -12.65 15.92
CA VAL A 45 -16.04 -11.84 17.11
C VAL A 45 -14.79 -11.26 17.79
N VAL A 46 -13.99 -10.54 17.00
CA VAL A 46 -12.81 -9.75 17.40
C VAL A 46 -11.84 -10.52 18.30
N PRO A 47 -11.30 -11.66 17.85
CA PRO A 47 -10.27 -12.35 18.62
C PRO A 47 -9.03 -11.45 18.68
N ILE A 48 -8.50 -11.23 19.89
CA ILE A 48 -7.46 -10.22 20.17
C ILE A 48 -6.22 -10.44 19.29
N SER A 49 -5.81 -11.69 19.06
CA SER A 49 -4.65 -12.00 18.22
C SER A 49 -4.82 -11.54 16.77
N LEU A 50 -5.97 -11.79 16.14
CA LEU A 50 -6.25 -11.31 14.77
C LEU A 50 -6.45 -9.79 14.75
N ALA A 51 -7.06 -9.22 15.78
CA ALA A 51 -7.22 -7.78 15.88
C ALA A 51 -5.85 -7.08 15.95
N VAL A 52 -4.92 -7.57 16.78
CA VAL A 52 -3.55 -7.05 16.86
C VAL A 52 -2.81 -7.27 15.54
N LEU A 53 -2.95 -8.43 14.90
CA LEU A 53 -2.34 -8.70 13.60
C LEU A 53 -2.86 -7.73 12.52
N HIS A 54 -4.17 -7.45 12.51
CA HIS A 54 -4.78 -6.47 11.62
C HIS A 54 -4.27 -5.05 11.90
N GLN A 55 -4.13 -4.65 13.16
CA GLN A 55 -3.59 -3.32 13.51
C GLN A 55 -2.12 -3.19 13.12
N ALA A 56 -1.29 -4.18 13.41
CA ALA A 56 0.11 -4.21 12.98
C ALA A 56 0.21 -4.20 11.44
N GLY A 57 -0.66 -4.95 10.76
CA GLY A 57 -0.78 -4.93 9.30
C GLY A 57 -1.14 -3.56 8.75
N ALA A 58 -1.96 -2.76 9.45
CA ALA A 58 -2.27 -1.39 9.05
C ALA A 58 -1.03 -0.48 9.07
N VAL A 59 -0.11 -0.67 10.02
CA VAL A 59 1.17 0.06 10.07
C VAL A 59 2.06 -0.32 8.89
N VAL A 60 2.15 -1.61 8.55
CA VAL A 60 2.90 -2.08 7.38
C VAL A 60 2.29 -1.52 6.09
N LEU A 61 0.96 -1.53 5.98
CA LEU A 61 0.23 -0.94 4.86
C LEU A 61 0.56 0.55 4.72
N PHE A 62 0.58 1.30 5.82
CA PHE A 62 0.92 2.71 5.82
C PHE A 62 2.37 2.97 5.38
N ALA A 63 3.33 2.18 5.87
CA ALA A 63 4.72 2.27 5.45
C ALA A 63 4.91 1.98 3.95
N LEU A 64 4.22 0.95 3.43
CA LEU A 64 4.21 0.65 1.99
C LEU A 64 3.58 1.76 1.16
N ALA A 65 2.55 2.44 1.68
CA ALA A 65 1.92 3.57 1.01
C ALA A 65 2.89 4.77 0.91
N ILE A 66 3.63 5.06 1.99
CA ILE A 66 4.67 6.10 1.99
C ILE A 66 5.77 5.75 0.99
N TRP A 67 6.28 4.51 1.00
CA TRP A 67 7.30 4.09 0.05
C TRP A 67 6.80 4.24 -1.39
N ASN A 68 5.62 3.70 -1.71
CA ASN A 68 5.03 3.84 -3.05
C ASN A 68 4.87 5.32 -3.46
N ALA A 69 4.44 6.20 -2.54
CA ALA A 69 4.34 7.62 -2.82
C ALA A 69 5.71 8.27 -3.09
N TRP A 70 6.75 7.87 -2.35
CA TRP A 70 8.11 8.35 -2.57
C TRP A 70 8.67 7.93 -3.94
N GLU A 71 8.48 6.68 -4.35
CA GLU A 71 8.94 6.18 -5.66
C GLU A 71 8.20 6.81 -6.85
N LEU A 72 6.95 7.24 -6.64
CA LEU A 72 6.15 7.93 -7.64
C LEU A 72 6.36 9.45 -7.64
N SER A 73 7.15 9.97 -6.69
CA SER A 73 7.45 11.40 -6.61
C SER A 73 8.50 11.78 -7.65
N PRO A 74 8.30 12.86 -8.43
CA PRO A 74 9.31 13.33 -9.36
C PRO A 74 10.62 13.70 -8.62
N PRO A 75 11.80 13.51 -9.24
CA PRO A 75 13.04 14.01 -8.67
C PRO A 75 12.93 15.52 -8.45
N ARG A 76 13.16 15.95 -7.20
CA ARG A 76 13.14 17.37 -6.83
C ARG A 76 14.16 18.09 -7.72
N LYS A 77 13.72 19.05 -8.54
CA LYS A 77 14.64 19.94 -9.27
C LYS A 77 15.50 20.64 -8.21
N ALA A 78 16.79 20.28 -8.13
CA ALA A 78 17.75 21.05 -7.36
C ALA A 78 17.73 22.47 -7.93
N GLY A 79 17.45 23.45 -7.08
CA GLY A 79 17.32 24.85 -7.50
C GLY A 79 18.59 25.29 -8.22
N SER A 80 18.45 25.76 -9.45
CA SER A 80 19.43 26.65 -10.05
C SER A 80 19.20 28.02 -9.44
N GLN A 81 20.06 28.44 -8.51
CA GLN A 81 20.60 29.79 -8.36
C GLN A 81 21.91 29.69 -7.61
#